data_AF-A0A932ZTD3-F1
#
_entry.id   AF-A0A932ZTD3-F1
#
_cell.length_a   1.000
_cell.length_b   1.000
_cell.length_c   1.000
_cell.angle_alpha   90.00
_cell.angle_beta   90.00
_cell.angle_gamma   90.00
#
_symmetry.space_group_name_H-M   'P 1'
#
loop_
_entity.id
_entity.type
_entity.pdbx_description
1 polymer ?
#
loop_
_entity_poly.entity_id
_entity_poly.type
_entity_poly.pdbx_seq_one_letter_code
_entity_poly.pdbx_strand_id
1 'polypeptide(L)'
;LWLLRAARAVIEERRPDLLYVTTTDYMQHKYGPEAPEAQAHTEALDAEIGRLVDAWSSLHRQGAVFVTADHGMRDKRRALDPAVILRARGVPAEAVPIIKDRYVVHHGNQGGSAYIHLKEGAAREEALAILREAPGVEEALPRDEAARRFRLLPGRVGDIMALADAETVFGAMEEAEREVSLRSHGSLHEGTVPLWAWNAPFFRLSEDTHHFDATRAVMEGLET
;
A
#
# COMPACT_ATOMS: atom_id res chain seq x y z
N LEU A 1 -15.65 8.50 -5.80
CA LEU A 1 -17.09 8.82 -6.02
C LEU A 1 -17.58 8.50 -7.43
N TRP A 2 -17.08 9.14 -8.50
CA TRP A 2 -17.52 8.84 -9.88
C TRP A 2 -17.48 7.33 -10.19
N LEU A 3 -16.38 6.66 -9.82
CA LEU A 3 -16.20 5.24 -10.06
C LEU A 3 -17.29 4.37 -9.41
N LEU A 4 -17.72 4.68 -8.18
CA LEU A 4 -18.77 3.93 -7.49
C LEU A 4 -20.14 4.11 -8.19
N ARG A 5 -20.40 5.31 -8.74
CA ARG A 5 -21.59 5.55 -9.56
C ARG A 5 -21.55 4.79 -10.87
N ALA A 6 -20.39 4.74 -11.51
CA ALA A 6 -20.19 3.95 -12.72
C ALA A 6 -20.35 2.45 -12.44
N ALA A 7 -19.81 1.96 -11.32
CA ALA A 7 -20.00 0.58 -10.87
C ALA A 7 -21.48 0.24 -10.68
N ARG A 8 -22.27 1.15 -10.08
CA ARG A 8 -23.71 0.96 -9.95
C ARG A 8 -24.41 0.85 -11.31
N ALA A 9 -24.09 1.73 -12.25
CA ALA A 9 -24.63 1.64 -13.61
C ALA A 9 -24.26 0.30 -14.28
N VAL A 10 -23.03 -0.20 -14.07
CA VAL A 10 -22.61 -1.52 -14.56
C VAL A 10 -23.45 -2.65 -13.92
N ILE A 11 -23.73 -2.59 -12.61
CA ILE A 11 -24.61 -3.57 -11.95
C ILE A 11 -26.00 -3.57 -12.59
N GLU A 12 -26.59 -2.38 -12.76
CA GLU A 12 -27.95 -2.21 -13.26
C GLU A 12 -28.08 -2.64 -14.74
N GLU A 13 -27.11 -2.31 -15.58
CA GLU A 13 -27.19 -2.55 -17.04
C GLU A 13 -26.59 -3.88 -17.48
N ARG A 14 -25.47 -4.27 -16.87
CA ARG A 14 -24.65 -5.41 -17.33
C ARG A 14 -24.80 -6.65 -16.47
N ARG A 15 -25.34 -6.50 -15.26
CA ARG A 15 -25.71 -7.59 -14.35
C ARG A 15 -24.57 -8.63 -14.16
N PRO A 16 -23.35 -8.19 -13.79
CA PRO A 16 -22.19 -9.07 -13.73
C PRO A 16 -22.27 -10.03 -12.53
N ASP A 17 -21.76 -11.25 -12.66
CA ASP A 17 -21.65 -12.20 -11.55
C ASP A 17 -20.50 -11.86 -10.58
N LEU A 18 -19.54 -11.05 -11.03
CA LEU A 18 -18.41 -10.57 -10.24
C LEU A 18 -18.07 -9.13 -10.66
N LEU A 19 -17.91 -8.25 -9.67
CA LEU A 19 -17.47 -6.87 -9.88
C LEU A 19 -16.38 -6.49 -8.88
N TYR A 20 -15.25 -6.01 -9.41
CA TYR A 20 -14.16 -5.45 -8.61
C TYR A 20 -14.03 -3.95 -8.87
N VAL A 21 -14.04 -3.16 -7.81
CA VAL A 21 -13.99 -1.71 -7.87
C VAL A 21 -12.86 -1.22 -6.97
N THR A 22 -11.92 -0.46 -7.53
CA THR A 22 -10.78 0.10 -6.79
C THR A 22 -10.70 1.60 -6.99
N THR A 23 -10.62 2.37 -5.90
CA THR A 23 -10.50 3.83 -5.94
C THR A 23 -9.03 4.27 -5.96
N THR A 24 -8.81 5.58 -5.87
CA THR A 24 -7.48 6.16 -5.63
C THR A 24 -7.45 6.78 -4.24
N ASP A 25 -6.26 6.97 -3.69
CA ASP A 25 -5.99 7.47 -2.34
C ASP A 25 -5.64 8.98 -2.31
N TYR A 26 -6.01 9.72 -3.35
CA TYR A 26 -5.72 11.16 -3.48
C TYR A 26 -6.18 11.98 -2.25
N MET A 27 -7.37 11.69 -1.72
CA MET A 27 -7.89 12.40 -0.55
C MET A 27 -7.09 12.08 0.70
N GLN A 28 -6.69 10.82 0.85
CA GLN A 28 -5.95 10.27 2.00
C GLN A 28 -4.51 10.79 2.02
N HIS A 29 -3.91 11.03 0.85
CA HIS A 29 -2.62 11.72 0.72
C HIS A 29 -2.70 13.21 1.09
N LYS A 30 -3.83 13.87 0.87
CA LYS A 30 -3.98 15.32 1.11
C LYS A 30 -4.45 15.69 2.50
N TYR A 31 -5.30 14.85 3.09
CA TYR A 31 -6.02 15.18 4.30
C TYR A 31 -5.88 14.07 5.34
N GLY A 32 -5.58 14.48 6.58
CA GLY A 32 -5.65 13.59 7.73
C GLY A 32 -7.10 13.16 8.02
N PRO A 33 -7.32 12.07 8.77
CA PRO A 33 -8.65 11.50 8.99
C PRO A 33 -9.62 12.49 9.67
N GLU A 34 -9.12 13.38 10.54
CA GLU A 34 -9.95 14.36 11.25
C GLU A 34 -10.28 15.62 10.42
N ALA A 35 -9.70 15.77 9.22
CA ALA A 35 -9.96 16.94 8.38
C ALA A 35 -11.40 16.93 7.84
N PRO A 36 -12.09 18.09 7.78
CA PRO A 36 -13.45 18.19 7.24
C PRO A 36 -13.59 17.59 5.83
N GLU A 37 -12.58 17.77 4.97
CA GLU A 37 -12.57 17.22 3.62
C GLU A 37 -12.46 15.69 3.60
N ALA A 38 -11.72 15.09 4.53
CA ALA A 38 -11.61 13.64 4.67
C ALA A 38 -12.91 13.04 5.21
N GLN A 39 -13.53 13.68 6.20
CA GLN A 39 -14.81 13.27 6.76
C GLN A 39 -15.92 13.34 5.70
N ALA A 40 -16.06 14.47 5.01
CA ALA A 40 -17.04 14.64 3.94
C ALA A 40 -16.82 13.63 2.78
N HIS A 41 -15.57 13.31 2.45
CA HIS A 41 -15.28 12.28 1.45
C HIS A 41 -15.70 10.89 1.91
N THR A 42 -15.44 10.56 3.18
CA THR A 42 -15.78 9.26 3.78
C THR A 42 -17.30 9.08 3.86
N GLU A 43 -18.04 10.10 4.29
CA GLU A 43 -19.51 10.11 4.27
C GLU A 43 -20.06 9.90 2.85
N ALA A 44 -19.47 10.55 1.85
CA ALA A 44 -19.88 10.38 0.46
C ALA A 44 -19.54 8.97 -0.07
N LEU A 45 -18.43 8.37 0.34
CA LEU A 45 -18.09 6.98 0.01
C LEU A 45 -19.10 6.02 0.64
N ASP A 46 -19.41 6.17 1.92
CA ASP A 46 -20.40 5.36 2.64
C ASP A 46 -21.76 5.38 1.93
N ALA A 47 -22.25 6.56 1.58
CA ALA A 47 -23.52 6.71 0.86
C ALA A 47 -23.53 6.02 -0.53
N GLU A 48 -22.42 6.06 -1.27
CA GLU A 48 -22.31 5.36 -2.55
C GLU A 48 -22.13 3.84 -2.38
N ILE A 49 -21.44 3.39 -1.33
CA ILE A 49 -21.31 1.96 -0.99
C ILE A 49 -22.69 1.39 -0.63
N GLY A 50 -23.50 2.11 0.16
CA GLY A 50 -24.88 1.70 0.45
C GLY A 50 -25.70 1.52 -0.82
N ARG A 51 -25.64 2.48 -1.75
CA ARG A 51 -26.30 2.37 -3.06
C ARG A 51 -25.81 1.17 -3.89
N LEU A 52 -24.53 0.83 -3.80
CA LEU A 52 -23.98 -0.35 -4.48
C LEU A 52 -24.49 -1.65 -3.86
N VAL A 53 -24.55 -1.74 -2.53
CA VAL A 53 -25.12 -2.90 -1.81
C VAL A 53 -26.59 -3.09 -2.17
N ASP A 54 -27.38 -2.01 -2.22
CA ASP A 54 -28.78 -2.06 -2.63
C ASP A 54 -28.94 -2.57 -4.08
N ALA A 55 -28.18 -2.01 -5.02
CA ALA A 55 -28.21 -2.44 -6.42
C ALA A 55 -27.78 -3.91 -6.57
N TRP A 56 -26.69 -4.30 -5.91
CA TRP A 56 -26.17 -5.67 -5.96
C TRP A 56 -27.17 -6.68 -5.39
N SER A 57 -27.74 -6.40 -4.22
CA SER A 57 -28.69 -7.30 -3.54
C SER A 57 -30.01 -7.45 -4.29
N SER A 58 -30.45 -6.43 -5.03
CA SER A 58 -31.64 -6.50 -5.88
C SER A 58 -31.51 -7.52 -7.02
N LEU A 59 -30.27 -7.74 -7.49
CA LEU A 59 -29.94 -8.66 -8.57
C LEU A 59 -29.46 -10.03 -8.06
N HIS A 60 -28.65 -10.01 -7.01
CA HIS A 60 -27.98 -11.18 -6.44
C HIS A 60 -28.43 -11.37 -4.98
N ARG A 61 -29.57 -12.05 -4.77
CA ARG A 61 -30.11 -12.29 -3.41
C ARG A 61 -29.14 -13.00 -2.46
N GLN A 62 -28.22 -13.80 -3.01
CA GLN A 62 -27.18 -14.53 -2.29
C GLN A 62 -25.78 -13.92 -2.53
N GLY A 63 -25.70 -12.77 -3.21
CA GLY A 63 -24.44 -12.12 -3.51
C GLY A 63 -23.85 -11.48 -2.27
N ALA A 64 -22.54 -11.66 -2.07
CA ALA A 64 -21.77 -11.02 -1.01
C ALA A 64 -21.15 -9.71 -1.50
N VAL A 65 -20.89 -8.78 -0.59
CA VAL A 65 -20.12 -7.55 -0.85
C VAL A 65 -18.97 -7.48 0.16
N PHE A 66 -17.76 -7.26 -0.33
CA PHE A 66 -16.57 -7.03 0.48
C PHE A 66 -16.04 -5.62 0.25
N VAL A 67 -15.65 -4.95 1.33
CA VAL A 67 -15.03 -3.62 1.29
C VAL A 67 -13.75 -3.67 2.11
N THR A 68 -12.64 -3.30 1.49
CA THR A 68 -11.32 -3.28 2.12
C THR A 68 -10.45 -2.19 1.50
N ALA A 69 -9.23 -2.05 2.01
CA ALA A 69 -8.20 -1.20 1.42
C ALA A 69 -6.99 -2.04 1.03
N ASP A 70 -6.25 -1.57 0.03
CA ASP A 70 -4.95 -2.09 -0.37
C ASP A 70 -3.86 -1.77 0.67
N HIS A 71 -3.92 -0.58 1.27
CA HIS A 71 -3.05 -0.15 2.37
C HIS A 71 -3.67 0.96 3.23
N GLY A 72 -3.04 1.23 4.37
CA GLY A 72 -3.30 2.41 5.21
C GLY A 72 -2.59 3.67 4.72
N MET A 73 -2.57 4.71 5.55
CA MET A 73 -1.94 6.01 5.24
C MET A 73 -1.49 6.71 6.53
N ARG A 74 -0.30 7.31 6.54
CA ARG A 74 0.24 8.06 7.70
C ARG A 74 0.91 9.36 7.31
N ASP A 75 0.97 10.28 8.28
CA ASP A 75 1.81 11.47 8.19
C ASP A 75 3.30 11.09 8.26
N LYS A 76 4.10 11.73 7.41
CA LYS A 76 5.54 11.48 7.27
C LYS A 76 6.27 12.80 7.42
N ARG A 77 7.34 12.76 8.22
CA ARG A 77 8.12 13.93 8.65
C ARG A 77 9.56 13.88 8.18
N ARG A 78 10.06 12.71 7.81
CA ARG A 78 11.44 12.49 7.38
C ARG A 78 11.48 11.78 6.04
N ALA A 79 12.34 12.25 5.15
CA ALA A 79 12.69 11.56 3.92
C ALA A 79 14.17 11.16 3.97
N LEU A 80 14.48 9.95 3.49
CA LEU A 80 15.84 9.42 3.37
C LEU A 80 16.12 8.97 1.94
N ASP A 81 17.37 9.13 1.50
CA ASP A 81 17.88 8.44 0.30
C ASP A 81 18.90 7.38 0.71
N PRO A 82 18.51 6.08 0.73
CA PRO A 82 19.42 5.00 1.11
C PRO A 82 20.68 4.92 0.23
N ALA A 83 20.59 5.28 -1.05
CA ALA A 83 21.76 5.25 -1.92
C ALA A 83 22.76 6.35 -1.56
N VAL A 84 22.28 7.55 -1.17
CA VAL A 84 23.16 8.63 -0.70
C VAL A 84 23.81 8.26 0.63
N ILE A 85 23.05 7.68 1.58
CA ILE A 85 23.56 7.18 2.86
C ILE A 85 24.69 6.17 2.65
N LEU A 86 24.48 5.19 1.77
CA LEU A 86 25.47 4.16 1.46
C LEU A 86 26.71 4.74 0.77
N ARG A 87 26.53 5.60 -0.24
CA ARG A 87 27.65 6.22 -0.96
C ARG A 87 28.52 7.08 -0.05
N ALA A 88 27.93 7.78 0.92
CA ALA A 88 28.68 8.58 1.90
C ALA A 88 29.63 7.72 2.76
N ARG A 89 29.36 6.42 2.87
CA ARG A 89 30.19 5.42 3.56
C ARG A 89 31.04 4.58 2.61
N GLY A 90 31.09 4.91 1.33
CA GLY A 90 31.89 4.20 0.33
C GLY A 90 31.22 2.97 -0.30
N VAL A 91 29.93 2.73 -0.04
CA VAL A 91 29.18 1.61 -0.61
C VAL A 91 28.36 2.08 -1.83
N PRO A 92 28.74 1.70 -3.06
CA PRO A 92 28.01 2.12 -4.25
C PRO A 92 26.69 1.35 -4.42
N ALA A 93 25.58 2.07 -4.52
CA ALA A 93 24.24 1.51 -4.66
C ALA A 93 23.28 2.44 -5.42
N GLU A 94 22.16 1.88 -5.88
CA GLU A 94 20.98 2.60 -6.35
C GLU A 94 19.77 2.20 -5.50
N ALA A 95 18.93 3.17 -5.14
CA ALA A 95 17.70 2.93 -4.39
C ALA A 95 16.49 3.22 -5.28
N VAL A 96 15.52 2.31 -5.24
CA VAL A 96 14.24 2.43 -5.93
C VAL A 96 13.14 2.39 -4.87
N PRO A 97 12.52 3.53 -4.52
CA PRO A 97 11.37 3.52 -3.63
C PRO A 97 10.23 2.72 -4.27
N ILE A 98 9.44 2.02 -3.45
CA ILE A 98 8.36 1.16 -3.97
C ILE A 98 7.23 1.94 -4.64
N ILE A 99 7.10 3.22 -4.29
CA ILE A 99 6.19 4.14 -4.96
C ILE A 99 6.96 4.83 -6.08
N LYS A 100 6.62 4.50 -7.32
CA LYS A 100 7.26 5.08 -8.50
C LYS A 100 6.24 5.30 -9.61
N ASP A 101 5.60 6.45 -9.56
CA ASP A 101 4.72 6.89 -10.63
C ASP A 101 5.50 7.58 -11.75
N ARG A 102 5.05 7.32 -12.98
CA ARG A 102 5.48 8.08 -14.17
C ARG A 102 5.07 9.55 -14.07
N TYR A 103 4.00 9.83 -13.34
CA TYR A 103 3.45 11.16 -13.10
C TYR A 103 3.65 11.52 -11.62
N VAL A 104 4.67 12.33 -11.33
CA VAL A 104 5.15 12.67 -9.96
C VAL A 104 4.17 13.61 -9.19
N VAL A 105 2.90 13.65 -9.57
CA VAL A 105 1.90 14.63 -9.09
C VAL A 105 1.48 14.35 -7.64
N HIS A 106 1.76 13.15 -7.13
CA HIS A 106 1.43 12.72 -5.77
C HIS A 106 2.71 12.22 -5.09
N HIS A 107 2.88 12.52 -3.79
CA HIS A 107 3.92 12.03 -2.85
C HIS A 107 5.41 12.11 -3.29
N GLY A 108 5.77 12.71 -4.44
CA GLY A 108 7.15 12.88 -4.90
C GLY A 108 7.91 11.57 -5.14
N ASN A 109 7.20 10.46 -5.43
CA ASN A 109 7.75 9.10 -5.44
C ASN A 109 8.43 8.70 -4.12
N GLN A 110 7.88 9.14 -2.99
CA GLN A 110 8.38 8.82 -1.65
C GLN A 110 7.44 7.87 -0.91
N GLY A 111 7.97 6.70 -0.50
CA GLY A 111 7.19 5.65 0.16
C GLY A 111 7.95 4.99 1.31
N GLY A 112 7.25 4.26 2.16
CA GLY A 112 7.79 3.65 3.38
C GLY A 112 8.71 2.44 3.16
N SER A 113 9.02 2.07 1.92
CA SER A 113 10.01 1.05 1.61
C SER A 113 10.75 1.30 0.30
N ALA A 114 11.94 0.72 0.18
CA ALA A 114 12.79 0.84 -0.99
C ALA A 114 13.54 -0.46 -1.28
N TYR A 115 13.70 -0.75 -2.57
CA TYR A 115 14.62 -1.77 -3.07
C TYR A 115 15.97 -1.13 -3.37
N ILE A 116 17.02 -1.69 -2.80
CA ILE A 116 18.38 -1.19 -2.96
C ILE A 116 19.17 -2.20 -3.78
N HIS A 117 19.72 -1.73 -4.89
CA HIS A 117 20.55 -2.49 -5.82
C HIS A 117 22.01 -2.09 -5.61
N LEU A 118 22.83 -3.04 -5.17
CA LEU A 118 24.24 -2.83 -4.94
C LEU A 118 24.99 -2.89 -6.28
N LYS A 119 26.01 -2.05 -6.45
CA LYS A 119 26.90 -2.14 -7.61
C LYS A 119 27.90 -3.28 -7.42
N GLU A 120 28.50 -3.71 -8.53
CA GLU A 120 29.50 -4.79 -8.52
C GLU A 120 30.63 -4.48 -7.51
N GLY A 121 30.98 -5.49 -6.70
CA GLY A 121 32.01 -5.38 -5.66
C GLY A 121 31.54 -4.78 -4.33
N ALA A 122 30.31 -4.26 -4.21
CA ALA A 122 29.83 -3.74 -2.92
C ALA A 122 29.48 -4.88 -1.94
N ALA A 123 29.91 -4.75 -0.68
CA ALA A 123 29.64 -5.73 0.36
C ALA A 123 28.22 -5.57 0.93
N ARG A 124 27.34 -6.55 0.68
CA ARG A 124 25.95 -6.52 1.17
C ARG A 124 25.85 -6.41 2.68
N GLU A 125 26.71 -7.11 3.42
CA GLU A 125 26.66 -7.11 4.88
C GLU A 125 27.08 -5.74 5.47
N GLU A 126 28.04 -5.07 4.84
CA GLU A 126 28.40 -3.69 5.19
C GLU A 126 27.25 -2.73 4.90
N ALA A 127 26.60 -2.85 3.74
CA ALA A 127 25.44 -2.05 3.38
C ALA A 127 24.27 -2.24 4.38
N LEU A 128 23.97 -3.48 4.76
CA LEU A 128 22.97 -3.80 5.76
C LEU A 128 23.29 -3.17 7.12
N ALA A 129 24.56 -3.23 7.56
CA ALA A 129 24.99 -2.63 8.82
C ALA A 129 24.79 -1.11 8.81
N ILE A 130 25.23 -0.43 7.75
CA ILE A 130 25.05 1.02 7.59
C ILE A 130 23.57 1.41 7.63
N LEU A 131 22.72 0.69 6.89
CA LEU A 131 21.29 1.01 6.82
C LEU A 131 20.60 0.79 8.16
N ARG A 132 20.94 -0.27 8.90
CA ARG A 132 20.35 -0.56 10.23
C ARG A 132 20.75 0.46 11.29
N GLU A 133 21.85 1.17 11.10
CA GLU A 133 22.28 2.28 11.97
C GLU A 133 21.62 3.62 11.61
N ALA A 134 21.01 3.74 10.43
CA ALA A 134 20.46 5.00 9.94
C ALA A 134 19.13 5.33 10.64
N PRO A 135 19.01 6.46 11.35
CA PRO A 135 17.74 6.87 11.96
C PRO A 135 16.63 6.98 10.92
N GLY A 136 15.53 6.25 11.11
CA GLY A 136 14.40 6.21 10.17
C GLY A 136 14.30 4.94 9.34
N VAL A 137 15.37 4.13 9.30
CA VAL A 137 15.30 2.75 8.82
C VAL A 137 14.92 1.86 10.00
N GLU A 138 13.73 1.29 9.96
CA GLU A 138 13.26 0.35 10.98
C GLU A 138 13.85 -1.04 10.74
N GLU A 139 13.86 -1.48 9.48
CA GLU A 139 14.49 -2.74 9.10
C GLU A 139 15.25 -2.61 7.76
N ALA A 140 16.37 -3.32 7.64
CA ALA A 140 17.02 -3.59 6.37
C ALA A 140 17.24 -5.11 6.24
N LEU A 141 16.64 -5.69 5.21
CA LEU A 141 16.55 -7.13 5.01
C LEU A 141 17.29 -7.55 3.73
N PRO A 142 18.09 -8.62 3.74
CA PRO A 142 18.61 -9.18 2.51
C PRO A 142 17.46 -9.72 1.63
N ARG A 143 17.67 -9.70 0.30
CA ARG A 143 16.70 -10.14 -0.72
C ARG A 143 15.93 -11.41 -0.36
N ASP A 144 16.64 -12.46 0.04
CA ASP A 144 16.08 -13.78 0.29
C ASP A 144 15.16 -13.82 1.52
N GLU A 145 15.51 -13.06 2.55
CA GLU A 145 14.67 -12.89 3.73
C GLU A 145 13.42 -12.08 3.41
N ALA A 146 13.58 -10.92 2.75
CA ALA A 146 12.46 -10.08 2.32
C ALA A 146 11.48 -10.85 1.42
N ALA A 147 12.00 -11.59 0.44
CA ALA A 147 11.18 -12.38 -0.47
C ALA A 147 10.40 -13.48 0.26
N ARG A 148 11.02 -14.17 1.22
CA ARG A 148 10.33 -15.18 2.03
C ARG A 148 9.27 -14.56 2.95
N ARG A 149 9.62 -13.49 3.68
CA ARG A 149 8.73 -12.86 4.67
C ARG A 149 7.50 -12.23 4.02
N PHE A 150 7.70 -11.51 2.91
CA PHE A 150 6.63 -10.75 2.24
C PHE A 150 6.08 -11.45 1.00
N ARG A 151 6.46 -12.72 0.76
CA ARG A 151 6.03 -13.53 -0.39
C ARG A 151 6.27 -12.84 -1.74
N LEU A 152 7.43 -12.19 -1.87
CA LEU A 152 7.82 -11.44 -3.07
C LEU A 152 8.56 -12.33 -4.08
N LEU A 153 8.60 -11.89 -5.34
CA LEU A 153 9.42 -12.53 -6.38
C LEU A 153 10.88 -12.08 -6.22
N PRO A 154 11.84 -12.97 -5.85
CA PRO A 154 13.21 -12.57 -5.58
C PRO A 154 13.91 -11.87 -6.76
N GLY A 155 13.57 -12.26 -8.00
CA GLY A 155 14.11 -11.65 -9.22
C GLY A 155 13.59 -10.24 -9.53
N ARG A 156 12.67 -9.69 -8.72
CA ARG A 156 12.08 -8.36 -8.88
C ARG A 156 12.29 -7.44 -7.69
N VAL A 157 13.12 -7.83 -6.73
CA VAL A 157 13.47 -7.01 -5.56
C VAL A 157 14.96 -6.71 -5.53
N GLY A 158 15.34 -5.65 -4.82
CA GLY A 158 16.74 -5.25 -4.63
C GLY A 158 17.57 -6.32 -3.91
N ASP A 159 18.88 -6.10 -3.82
CA ASP A 159 19.76 -6.94 -2.99
C ASP A 159 19.42 -6.77 -1.51
N ILE A 160 18.89 -5.59 -1.15
CA ILE A 160 18.35 -5.24 0.16
C ILE A 160 16.96 -4.62 -0.03
N MET A 161 16.02 -4.96 0.85
CA MET A 161 14.79 -4.22 1.06
C MET A 161 14.91 -3.42 2.36
N ALA A 162 14.73 -2.10 2.28
CA ALA A 162 14.66 -1.23 3.44
C ALA A 162 13.19 -0.92 3.78
N LEU A 163 12.86 -0.97 5.06
CA LEU A 163 11.57 -0.61 5.63
C LEU A 163 11.76 0.59 6.55
N ALA A 164 10.97 1.63 6.31
CA ALA A 164 11.00 2.85 7.09
C ALA A 164 10.19 2.68 8.38
N ASP A 165 10.51 3.50 9.38
CA ASP A 165 9.65 3.66 10.55
C ASP A 165 8.31 4.34 10.20
N ALA A 166 7.48 4.58 11.22
CA ALA A 166 6.16 5.15 11.06
C ALA A 166 6.15 6.55 10.41
N GLU A 167 7.20 7.34 10.58
CA GLU A 167 7.25 8.76 10.19
C GLU A 167 8.21 9.02 9.02
N THR A 168 8.88 7.99 8.51
CA THR A 168 9.90 8.09 7.47
C THR A 168 9.42 7.58 6.11
N VAL A 169 9.92 8.20 5.04
CA VAL A 169 9.81 7.73 3.66
C VAL A 169 11.18 7.66 3.00
N PHE A 170 11.31 6.79 1.99
CA PHE A 170 12.46 6.73 1.11
C PHE A 170 12.15 7.40 -0.22
N GLY A 171 13.11 8.14 -0.77
CA GLY A 171 13.00 8.78 -2.08
C GLY A 171 14.37 9.10 -2.66
N ALA A 172 14.42 9.34 -3.98
CA ALA A 172 15.64 9.78 -4.65
C ALA A 172 15.88 11.28 -4.39
N MET A 173 17.03 11.62 -3.80
CA MET A 173 17.38 12.98 -3.39
C MET A 173 18.88 13.26 -3.55
N GLU A 174 19.30 14.53 -3.46
CA GLU A 174 20.71 14.90 -3.43
C GLU A 174 21.31 14.71 -2.03
N GLU A 175 20.58 15.15 -1.00
CA GLU A 175 20.89 14.91 0.40
C GLU A 175 20.49 13.50 0.89
N ALA A 176 21.19 13.03 1.93
CA ALA A 176 20.88 11.74 2.58
C ALA A 176 19.56 11.78 3.36
N GLU A 177 19.19 12.94 3.90
CA GLU A 177 18.04 13.15 4.76
C GLU A 177 17.47 14.55 4.56
N ARG A 178 16.14 14.66 4.56
CA ARG A 178 15.41 15.92 4.53
C ARG A 178 14.12 15.84 5.35
N GLU A 179 13.75 16.93 6.02
CA GLU A 179 12.42 17.08 6.61
C GLU A 179 11.35 17.23 5.53
N VAL A 180 10.22 16.54 5.70
CA VAL A 180 9.07 16.61 4.78
C VAL A 180 7.78 16.81 5.57
N SER A 181 6.73 17.26 4.88
CA SER A 181 5.38 17.26 5.43
C SER A 181 4.46 16.72 4.35
N LEU A 182 4.21 15.42 4.42
CA LEU A 182 3.38 14.71 3.46
C LEU A 182 2.69 13.53 4.16
N ARG A 183 1.68 12.96 3.51
CA ARG A 183 1.12 11.67 3.90
C ARG A 183 1.54 10.63 2.88
N SER A 184 1.98 9.46 3.34
CA SER A 184 2.35 8.35 2.45
C SER A 184 2.16 7.00 3.16
N HIS A 185 2.51 5.95 2.44
CA HIS A 185 2.31 4.56 2.83
C HIS A 185 3.50 3.71 2.35
N GLY A 186 3.45 2.41 2.64
CA GLY A 186 4.41 1.44 2.11
C GLY A 186 5.42 0.91 3.11
N SER A 187 5.33 1.30 4.39
CA SER A 187 6.02 0.60 5.49
C SER A 187 5.09 -0.39 6.18
N LEU A 188 5.58 -1.05 7.24
CA LEU A 188 4.76 -1.96 8.05
C LEU A 188 3.64 -1.23 8.81
N HIS A 189 3.77 0.09 8.99
CA HIS A 189 2.84 0.90 9.78
C HIS A 189 1.54 1.25 9.05
N GLU A 190 1.47 0.92 7.76
CA GLU A 190 0.28 1.05 6.91
C GLU A 190 -0.28 -0.32 6.48
N GLY A 191 0.14 -1.42 7.12
CA GLY A 191 -0.30 -2.78 6.78
C GLY A 191 -1.69 -3.17 7.31
N THR A 192 -2.18 -2.50 8.35
CA THR A 192 -3.51 -2.77 8.92
C THR A 192 -4.58 -2.01 8.16
N VAL A 193 -5.54 -2.74 7.59
CA VAL A 193 -6.63 -2.19 6.76
C VAL A 193 -8.00 -2.69 7.24
N PRO A 194 -9.08 -1.93 7.02
CA PRO A 194 -10.42 -2.42 7.31
C PRO A 194 -10.78 -3.57 6.37
N LEU A 195 -11.59 -4.50 6.87
CA LEU A 195 -12.24 -5.51 6.05
C LEU A 195 -13.67 -5.70 6.54
N TRP A 196 -14.62 -5.24 5.72
CA TRP A 196 -16.05 -5.42 5.96
C TRP A 196 -16.62 -6.40 4.95
N ALA A 197 -17.52 -7.26 5.42
CA ALA A 197 -18.20 -8.24 4.60
C ALA A 197 -19.71 -8.17 4.87
N TRP A 198 -20.50 -8.13 3.80
CA TRP A 198 -21.96 -8.11 3.84
C TRP A 198 -22.49 -9.33 3.07
N ASN A 199 -23.49 -10.01 3.64
CA ASN A 199 -24.09 -11.23 3.10
C ASN A 199 -23.08 -12.34 2.75
N ALA A 200 -22.03 -12.47 3.58
CA ALA A 200 -20.93 -13.42 3.41
C ALA A 200 -20.84 -14.42 4.58
N PRO A 201 -21.86 -15.26 4.83
CA PRO A 201 -21.84 -16.22 5.96
C PRO A 201 -20.74 -17.28 5.85
N PHE A 202 -20.18 -17.46 4.65
CA PHE A 202 -19.05 -18.34 4.37
C PHE A 202 -17.69 -17.73 4.75
N PHE A 203 -17.63 -16.43 5.04
CA PHE A 203 -16.39 -15.74 5.37
C PHE A 203 -16.29 -15.49 6.88
N ARG A 204 -15.15 -15.86 7.49
CA ARG A 204 -14.87 -15.64 8.91
C ARG A 204 -13.61 -14.80 9.07
N LEU A 205 -13.74 -13.68 9.75
CA LEU A 205 -12.62 -12.84 10.15
C LEU A 205 -11.84 -13.47 11.32
N SER A 206 -10.53 -13.36 11.25
CA SER A 206 -9.57 -13.66 12.32
C SER A 206 -8.48 -12.58 12.34
N GLU A 207 -7.65 -12.59 13.37
CA GLU A 207 -6.48 -11.69 13.45
C GLU A 207 -5.45 -11.95 12.34
N ASP A 208 -5.43 -13.17 11.79
CA ASP A 208 -4.56 -13.58 10.67
C ASP A 208 -5.16 -13.27 9.28
N THR A 209 -6.35 -12.66 9.22
CA THR A 209 -7.03 -12.39 7.95
C THR A 209 -6.34 -11.24 7.20
N HIS A 210 -6.00 -11.49 5.95
CA HIS A 210 -5.48 -10.48 5.03
C HIS A 210 -6.56 -10.01 4.05
N HIS A 211 -6.40 -8.80 3.50
CA HIS A 211 -7.34 -8.26 2.49
C HIS A 211 -7.47 -9.17 1.25
N PHE A 212 -6.41 -9.92 0.88
CA PHE A 212 -6.47 -10.89 -0.23
C PHE A 212 -7.27 -12.15 0.10
N ASP A 213 -7.52 -12.46 1.37
CA ASP A 213 -8.36 -13.59 1.76
C ASP A 213 -9.83 -13.34 1.42
N ALA A 214 -10.27 -12.07 1.38
CA ALA A 214 -11.59 -11.70 0.87
C ALA A 214 -11.75 -12.09 -0.60
N THR A 215 -10.75 -11.75 -1.43
CA THR A 215 -10.72 -12.15 -2.83
C THR A 215 -10.69 -13.66 -2.97
N ARG A 216 -9.86 -14.36 -2.19
CA ARG A 216 -9.79 -15.83 -2.21
C ARG A 216 -11.13 -16.46 -1.86
N ALA A 217 -11.80 -15.98 -0.81
CA ALA A 217 -13.09 -16.52 -0.39
C ALA A 217 -14.19 -16.31 -1.44
N VAL A 218 -14.18 -15.18 -2.16
CA VAL A 218 -15.10 -14.96 -3.29
C VAL A 218 -14.81 -15.98 -4.41
N MET A 219 -13.54 -16.18 -4.77
CA MET A 219 -13.17 -17.10 -5.84
C MET A 219 -13.48 -18.56 -5.51
N GLU A 220 -13.17 -19.01 -4.28
CA GLU A 220 -13.49 -20.36 -3.81
C GLU A 220 -15.01 -20.59 -3.77
N GLY A 221 -15.80 -19.58 -3.39
CA GLY A 221 -17.26 -19.66 -3.40
C GLY A 221 -17.89 -19.68 -4.81
N LEU A 222 -17.17 -19.29 -5.86
CA LEU A 222 -17.62 -19.42 -7.26
C LEU A 222 -17.38 -20.82 -7.83
N GLU A 223 -16.52 -21.63 -7.21
CA GLU A 223 -16.20 -23.00 -7.64
C GLU A 223 -17.19 -24.05 -7.10
N THR A 224 -18.04 -23.68 -6.13
CA THR A 224 -19.08 -24.52 -5.50
C THR A 224 -20.47 -24.24 -6.02
#